data_AF-A0A3B8WYE5-F1
#
_entry.id   AF-A0A3B8WYE5-F1
#
_cell.length_a   1.000
_cell.length_b   1.000
_cell.length_c   1.000
_cell.angle_alpha   90.00
_cell.angle_beta   90.00
_cell.angle_gamma   90.00
#
_symmetry.space_group_name_H-M   'P 1'
#
loop_
_entity.id
_entity.type
_entity.pdbx_description
1 polymer ?
#
loop_
_entity_poly.entity_id
_entity_poly.type
_entity_poly.pdbx_seq_one_letter_code
_entity_poly.pdbx_strand_id
1 'polypeptide(L)'
;RNFTIFPNVQCTDNAVIGQFRVLRPLAHNKTEMQIYCWVPRGESAAARQQRLRAYEDFFDIAGTGTPDDVAAYMNCQEGAEGRLARWQLGYGRGQANVIAGADEMASDLGIQPATSSTGPLAMSDETLFQANYRGWRNLMQAGQERAARITPESFDERG
;
A
#
# COMPACT_ATOMS: atom_id res chain seq x y z
N ARG A 1 2.79 1.86 13.31
CA ARG A 1 3.32 0.92 12.29
C ARG A 1 2.47 1.02 11.05
N ASN A 2 3.06 0.87 9.86
CA ASN A 2 2.34 0.93 8.59
C ASN A 2 2.63 -0.35 7.80
N PHE A 3 1.63 -0.93 7.14
CA PHE A 3 1.82 -2.05 6.23
C PHE A 3 0.80 -2.01 5.09
N THR A 4 1.12 -2.71 4.02
CA THR A 4 0.24 -2.82 2.84
C THR A 4 -0.06 -4.28 2.60
N ILE A 5 -1.34 -4.59 2.43
CA ILE A 5 -1.79 -5.87 1.89
C ILE A 5 -2.01 -5.65 0.41
N PHE A 6 -1.12 -6.21 -0.40
CA PHE A 6 -1.23 -6.18 -1.85
C PHE A 6 -2.57 -6.83 -2.29
N PRO A 7 -3.32 -6.26 -3.25
CA PRO A 7 -2.90 -5.15 -4.11
C PRO A 7 -3.23 -3.74 -3.61
N ASN A 8 -4.20 -3.58 -2.73
CA ASN A 8 -4.89 -2.29 -2.63
C ASN A 8 -5.38 -1.90 -1.22
N VAL A 9 -4.89 -2.57 -0.18
CA VAL A 9 -5.24 -2.21 1.21
C VAL A 9 -4.00 -1.69 1.92
N GLN A 10 -4.07 -0.47 2.45
CA GLN A 10 -3.05 0.11 3.30
C GLN A 10 -3.59 0.14 4.73
N CYS A 11 -2.77 -0.27 5.69
CA CYS A 11 -3.08 -0.20 7.11
C CYS A 11 -2.05 0.69 7.79
N THR A 12 -2.55 1.61 8.60
CA THR A 12 -1.70 2.37 9.52
C THR A 12 -2.24 2.19 10.92
N ASP A 13 -1.31 2.01 11.85
CA ASP A 13 -1.52 1.90 13.28
C ASP A 13 -0.68 3.00 13.92
N ASN A 14 -1.27 4.19 14.06
CA ASN A 14 -0.63 5.30 14.74
C ASN A 14 -1.12 5.37 16.20
N ALA A 15 -0.37 6.06 17.06
CA ALA A 15 -0.58 6.04 18.51
C ALA A 15 -1.97 6.53 18.96
N VAL A 16 -2.72 7.20 18.09
CA VAL A 16 -4.02 7.78 18.40
C VAL A 16 -5.14 6.84 17.96
N ILE A 17 -5.11 6.37 16.71
CA ILE A 17 -6.15 5.56 16.10
C ILE A 17 -5.59 4.87 14.85
N GLY A 18 -5.99 3.63 14.58
CA GLY A 18 -5.59 3.00 13.32
C GLY A 18 -6.59 3.26 12.21
N GLN A 19 -6.14 3.12 10.96
CA GLN A 19 -7.00 3.16 9.79
C GLN A 19 -6.63 2.11 8.76
N PHE A 20 -7.64 1.68 8.01
CA PHE A 20 -7.50 1.00 6.73
C PHE A 20 -7.88 1.97 5.61
N ARG A 21 -7.08 2.02 4.56
CA ARG A 21 -7.41 2.65 3.28
C ARG A 21 -7.56 1.55 2.24
N VAL A 22 -8.74 1.44 1.64
CA VAL A 22 -9.00 0.54 0.51
C VAL A 22 -9.04 1.37 -0.77
N LEU A 23 -8.13 1.05 -1.69
CA LEU A 23 -7.96 1.75 -2.96
C LEU A 23 -8.74 1.01 -4.04
N ARG A 24 -9.87 1.57 -4.46
CA ARG A 24 -10.68 1.02 -5.55
C ARG A 24 -10.33 1.74 -6.86
N PRO A 25 -9.63 1.08 -7.80
CA PRO A 25 -9.35 1.68 -9.09
C PRO A 25 -10.66 1.82 -9.88
N LEU A 26 -10.94 3.02 -10.38
CA LEU A 26 -12.08 3.31 -11.26
C LEU A 26 -11.65 3.47 -12.71
N ALA A 27 -10.46 4.03 -12.91
CA ALA A 27 -9.77 4.16 -14.19
C ALA A 27 -8.26 4.24 -13.92
N HIS A 28 -7.44 4.24 -14.97
CA HIS A 28 -5.98 4.30 -14.84
C HIS A 28 -5.48 5.57 -14.11
N ASN A 29 -6.26 6.66 -14.14
CA ASN A 29 -5.97 7.96 -13.53
C ASN A 29 -7.01 8.36 -12.47
N LYS A 30 -7.84 7.43 -12.01
CA LYS A 30 -8.91 7.72 -11.05
C LYS A 30 -9.09 6.57 -10.07
N THR A 31 -8.92 6.89 -8.79
CA THR A 31 -9.05 5.93 -7.68
C THR A 31 -10.03 6.49 -6.66
N GLU A 32 -10.97 5.66 -6.24
CA GLU A 32 -11.77 5.94 -5.05
C GLU A 32 -11.04 5.35 -3.83
N MET A 33 -10.84 6.18 -2.81
CA MET A 33 -10.24 5.75 -1.55
C MET A 33 -11.33 5.67 -0.48
N GLN A 34 -11.56 4.47 0.04
CA GLN A 34 -12.43 4.25 1.18
C GLN A 34 -11.58 4.16 2.44
N ILE A 35 -11.93 4.94 3.46
CA ILE A 35 -11.17 5.01 4.70
C ILE A 35 -12.02 4.48 5.85
N TYR A 36 -11.48 3.53 6.59
CA TYR A 36 -12.10 2.93 7.77
C TYR A 36 -11.19 3.17 8.97
N CYS A 37 -11.66 3.93 9.95
CA CYS A 37 -10.97 4.05 11.23
C CYS A 37 -11.33 2.89 12.16
N TRP A 38 -10.41 2.50 13.03
CA TRP A 38 -10.64 1.47 14.03
C TRP A 38 -10.08 1.87 15.39
N VAL A 39 -10.79 1.49 16.43
CA VAL A 39 -10.45 1.77 17.83
C VAL A 39 -10.41 0.49 18.66
N PRO A 40 -9.65 0.45 19.76
CA PRO A 40 -9.63 -0.70 20.65
C PRO A 40 -11.02 -1.07 21.20
N ARG A 41 -11.28 -2.37 21.32
CA ARG A 41 -12.44 -2.86 22.06
C ARG A 41 -12.19 -2.73 23.57
N GLY A 42 -13.19 -2.29 24.32
CA GLY A 42 -13.15 -2.21 25.78
C GLY A 42 -12.69 -0.87 26.38
N GLU A 43 -12.40 0.15 25.56
CA GLU A 43 -12.11 1.50 26.08
C GLU A 43 -13.37 2.23 26.60
N SER A 44 -13.17 3.24 27.44
CA SER A 44 -14.27 4.08 27.93
C SER A 44 -14.85 4.95 26.80
N ALA A 45 -16.12 5.37 26.96
CA ALA A 45 -16.77 6.26 25.99
C ALA A 45 -16.02 7.58 25.81
N ALA A 46 -15.47 8.15 26.89
CA ALA A 46 -14.69 9.38 26.85
C ALA A 46 -13.36 9.21 26.08
N ALA A 47 -12.62 8.12 26.32
CA ALA A 47 -11.39 7.82 25.59
C ALA A 47 -11.65 7.60 24.09
N ARG A 48 -12.74 6.88 23.76
CA ARG A 48 -13.18 6.68 22.38
C ARG A 48 -13.49 8.00 21.69
N GLN A 49 -14.29 8.85 22.34
CA GLN A 49 -14.65 10.16 21.79
C GLN A 49 -13.40 11.01 21.52
N GLN A 50 -12.44 11.02 22.45
CA GLN A 50 -11.19 11.75 22.26
C GLN A 50 -10.37 11.24 21.06
N ARG A 51 -10.25 9.91 20.87
CA ARG A 51 -9.57 9.35 19.69
C ARG A 51 -10.26 9.71 18.38
N LEU A 52 -11.58 9.61 18.34
CA LEU A 52 -12.35 9.94 17.14
C LEU A 52 -12.19 11.43 16.78
N ARG A 53 -12.20 12.34 17.76
CA ARG A 53 -11.92 13.76 17.49
C ARG A 53 -10.50 13.99 16.98
N ALA A 54 -9.51 13.37 17.61
CA ALA A 54 -8.12 13.48 17.15
C ALA A 54 -7.91 12.86 15.76
N TYR A 55 -8.68 11.81 15.41
CA TYR A 55 -8.73 11.28 14.04
C TYR A 55 -9.30 12.30 13.07
N GLU A 56 -10.45 12.90 13.40
CA GLU A 56 -11.14 13.88 12.56
C GLU A 56 -10.24 15.09 12.27
N ASP A 57 -9.50 15.58 13.27
CA ASP A 57 -8.63 16.74 13.11
C ASP A 57 -7.45 16.50 12.15
N PHE A 58 -6.99 15.25 11.98
CA PHE A 58 -5.78 14.95 11.21
C PHE A 58 -6.02 14.08 9.97
N PHE A 59 -6.74 12.98 10.12
CA PHE A 59 -6.88 11.93 9.10
C PHE A 59 -8.24 11.87 8.41
N ASP A 60 -9.24 12.63 8.86
CA ASP A 60 -10.47 12.77 8.10
C ASP A 60 -10.20 13.49 6.75
N ILE A 61 -11.16 13.42 5.84
CA ILE A 61 -11.11 14.07 4.52
C ILE A 61 -10.87 15.58 4.66
N ALA A 62 -11.48 16.21 5.66
CA ALA A 62 -11.27 17.63 5.99
C ALA A 62 -10.16 17.86 7.02
N GLY A 63 -9.52 16.78 7.50
CA GLY A 63 -8.42 16.83 8.45
C GLY A 63 -7.17 17.44 7.85
N THR A 64 -6.23 17.82 8.71
CA THR A 64 -5.03 18.56 8.31
C THR A 64 -4.00 17.75 7.50
N GLY A 65 -3.95 16.42 7.65
CA GLY A 65 -2.97 15.57 6.96
C GLY A 65 -3.44 15.05 5.60
N THR A 66 -4.74 14.81 5.43
CA THR A 66 -5.29 14.22 4.19
C THR A 66 -5.05 15.08 2.94
N PRO A 67 -5.18 16.42 2.96
CA PRO A 67 -4.89 17.26 1.81
C PRO A 67 -3.44 17.13 1.30
N ASP A 68 -2.46 17.01 2.20
CA ASP A 68 -1.05 16.84 1.85
C ASP A 68 -0.81 15.48 1.17
N ASP A 69 -1.41 14.42 1.72
CA ASP A 69 -1.38 13.08 1.11
C ASP A 69 -2.01 13.11 -0.30
N VAL A 70 -3.17 13.77 -0.46
CA VAL A 70 -3.87 13.90 -1.75
C VAL A 70 -3.00 14.65 -2.76
N ALA A 71 -2.38 15.76 -2.36
CA ALA A 71 -1.47 16.50 -3.23
C ALA A 71 -0.28 15.64 -3.68
N ALA A 72 0.31 14.85 -2.77
CA ALA A 72 1.38 13.92 -3.10
C ALA A 72 0.93 12.85 -4.12
N TYR A 73 -0.26 12.27 -3.95
CA TYR A 73 -0.80 11.31 -4.92
C TYR A 73 -1.02 11.93 -6.30
N MET A 74 -1.58 13.14 -6.36
CA MET A 74 -1.82 13.84 -7.62
C MET A 74 -0.51 14.18 -8.33
N ASN A 75 0.50 14.66 -7.60
CA ASN A 75 1.83 14.94 -8.13
C ASN A 75 2.50 13.68 -8.67
N CYS A 76 2.38 12.55 -7.97
CA CYS A 76 2.88 11.26 -8.46
C CYS A 76 2.17 10.81 -9.74
N GLN A 77 0.83 10.96 -9.83
CA GLN A 77 0.08 10.64 -11.04
C GLN A 77 0.50 11.51 -12.22
N GLU A 78 0.61 12.82 -12.02
CA GLU A 78 1.07 13.75 -13.06
C GLU A 78 2.50 13.40 -13.53
N GLY A 79 3.42 13.13 -12.60
CA GLY A 79 4.77 12.70 -12.92
C GLY A 79 4.81 11.38 -13.71
N ALA A 80 3.89 10.45 -13.42
CA ALA A 80 3.78 9.17 -14.12
C ALA A 80 3.32 9.30 -15.58
N GLU A 81 2.65 10.39 -15.95
CA GLU A 81 2.28 10.70 -17.35
C GLU A 81 3.47 11.21 -18.18
N GLY A 82 4.64 11.44 -17.56
CA GLY A 82 5.86 11.91 -18.23
C GLY A 82 6.47 10.89 -19.20
N ARG A 83 6.02 10.90 -20.46
CA ARG A 83 6.42 9.93 -21.51
C ARG A 83 7.88 10.02 -21.99
N LEU A 84 8.58 11.11 -21.69
CA LEU A 84 9.99 11.28 -22.09
C LEU A 84 10.95 10.47 -21.20
N ALA A 85 10.53 10.12 -19.99
CA ALA A 85 11.32 9.28 -19.09
C ALA A 85 11.19 7.81 -19.51
N ARG A 86 12.33 7.14 -19.76
CA ARG A 86 12.35 5.72 -20.13
C ARG A 86 11.97 4.79 -18.97
N TRP A 87 12.35 5.17 -17.76
CA TRP A 87 12.16 4.40 -16.54
C TRP A 87 11.80 5.32 -15.39
N GLN A 88 10.87 4.89 -14.52
CA GLN A 88 10.69 5.50 -13.22
C GLN A 88 11.82 5.06 -12.27
N LEU A 89 12.14 5.87 -11.27
CA LEU A 89 13.16 5.54 -10.27
C LEU A 89 12.79 4.22 -9.58
N GLY A 90 13.69 3.25 -9.58
CA GLY A 90 13.40 1.85 -9.24
C GLY A 90 13.25 1.52 -7.75
N TYR A 91 12.84 2.46 -6.89
CA TYR A 91 12.71 2.25 -5.43
C TYR A 91 13.96 1.62 -4.79
N GLY A 92 15.13 2.17 -5.12
CA GLY A 92 16.44 1.61 -4.78
C GLY A 92 16.98 2.05 -3.42
N ARG A 93 16.35 3.02 -2.76
CA ARG A 93 16.85 3.54 -1.47
C ARG A 93 16.74 2.45 -0.39
N GLY A 94 17.86 2.18 0.29
CA GLY A 94 17.98 1.14 1.33
C GLY A 94 18.17 -0.29 0.79
N GLN A 95 18.28 -0.49 -0.52
CA GLN A 95 18.42 -1.83 -1.10
C GLN A 95 19.65 -2.61 -0.59
N ALA A 96 20.74 -1.92 -0.26
CA ALA A 96 21.94 -2.55 0.28
C ALA A 96 21.74 -3.18 1.68
N ASN A 97 20.69 -2.79 2.40
CA ASN A 97 20.36 -3.32 3.73
C ASN A 97 19.37 -4.50 3.67
N VAL A 98 18.87 -4.84 2.48
CA VAL A 98 17.92 -5.94 2.33
C VAL A 98 18.62 -7.27 2.51
N ILE A 99 18.10 -8.11 3.40
CA ILE A 99 18.50 -9.51 3.57
C ILE A 99 17.41 -10.44 3.03
N ALA A 100 17.82 -11.64 2.64
CA ALA A 100 16.88 -12.71 2.33
C ALA A 100 16.42 -13.39 3.64
N GLY A 101 15.13 -13.70 3.74
CA GLY A 101 14.56 -14.35 4.93
C GLY A 101 14.26 -13.39 6.08
N ALA A 102 13.99 -13.99 7.25
CA ALA A 102 13.67 -13.28 8.49
C ALA A 102 14.90 -12.61 9.11
N ASP A 103 14.72 -11.38 9.60
CA ASP A 103 15.60 -10.75 10.57
C ASP A 103 15.16 -11.08 12.01
N GLU A 104 15.82 -10.48 13.01
CA GLU A 104 15.50 -10.68 14.43
C GLU A 104 14.04 -10.35 14.75
N MET A 105 13.55 -9.18 14.28
CA MET A 105 12.15 -8.80 14.50
C MET A 105 11.15 -9.74 13.82
N ALA A 106 11.41 -10.18 12.59
CA ALA A 106 10.56 -11.16 11.92
C ALA A 106 10.58 -12.52 12.65
N SER A 107 11.73 -12.92 13.18
CA SER A 107 11.90 -14.16 13.94
C SER A 107 11.12 -14.11 15.26
N ASP A 108 11.18 -13.00 15.99
CA ASP A 108 10.42 -12.77 17.22
C ASP A 108 8.90 -12.78 16.97
N LEU A 109 8.48 -12.27 15.81
CA LEU A 109 7.09 -12.31 15.36
C LEU A 109 6.65 -13.70 14.84
N GLY A 110 7.58 -14.65 14.70
CA GLY A 110 7.31 -15.99 14.17
C GLY A 110 6.89 -16.00 12.70
N ILE A 111 7.31 -15.00 11.91
CA ILE A 111 7.00 -14.89 10.48
C ILE A 111 8.23 -15.22 9.62
N GLN A 112 7.98 -15.70 8.40
CA GLN A 112 9.02 -16.06 7.43
C GLN A 112 8.88 -15.21 6.16
N PRO A 113 9.32 -13.93 6.19
CA PRO A 113 9.27 -13.08 5.01
C PRO A 113 10.31 -13.53 3.97
N ALA A 114 10.04 -13.23 2.70
CA ALA A 114 11.01 -13.49 1.64
C ALA A 114 12.27 -12.61 1.79
N THR A 115 12.08 -11.37 2.27
CA THR A 115 13.14 -10.41 2.51
C THR A 115 12.80 -9.55 3.73
N SER A 116 13.81 -9.20 4.52
CA SER A 116 13.74 -8.23 5.60
C SER A 116 14.69 -7.05 5.35
N SER A 117 14.36 -5.89 5.90
CA SER A 117 15.22 -4.70 5.91
C SER A 117 14.95 -3.97 7.22
N THR A 118 15.99 -3.77 8.02
CA THR A 118 15.92 -3.09 9.31
C THR A 118 16.99 -2.02 9.38
N GLY A 119 16.63 -0.85 9.90
CA GLY A 119 17.53 0.29 9.98
C GLY A 119 16.93 1.44 10.81
N PRO A 120 17.70 2.53 10.98
CA PRO A 120 17.22 3.70 11.72
C PRO A 120 16.08 4.39 10.97
N LEU A 121 15.22 5.12 11.70
CA LEU A 121 14.10 5.88 11.11
C LEU A 121 14.57 6.83 9.98
N ALA A 122 15.76 7.40 10.11
CA ALA A 122 16.35 8.29 9.12
C ALA A 122 16.69 7.61 7.78
N MET A 123 16.74 6.27 7.73
CA MET A 123 17.04 5.52 6.51
C MET A 123 16.04 5.80 5.39
N SER A 124 14.77 6.04 5.75
CA SER A 124 13.69 6.36 4.80
C SER A 124 13.69 5.45 3.57
N ASP A 125 13.86 4.14 3.78
CA ASP A 125 14.04 3.21 2.67
C ASP A 125 12.75 3.00 1.85
N GLU A 126 12.94 2.43 0.66
CA GLU A 126 11.87 2.17 -0.30
C GLU A 126 11.70 0.67 -0.58
N THR A 127 12.37 -0.17 0.21
CA THR A 127 12.49 -1.61 -0.07
C THR A 127 11.14 -2.32 0.00
N LEU A 128 10.20 -1.79 0.80
CA LEU A 128 8.83 -2.27 0.90
C LEU A 128 8.08 -2.26 -0.45
N PHE A 129 8.40 -1.34 -1.36
CA PHE A 129 7.72 -1.26 -2.66
C PHE A 129 8.11 -2.42 -3.58
N GLN A 130 9.32 -2.97 -3.42
CA GLN A 130 9.84 -4.02 -4.29
C GLN A 130 8.96 -5.28 -4.26
N ALA A 131 8.45 -5.66 -3.08
CA ALA A 131 7.57 -6.81 -2.93
C ALA A 131 6.26 -6.64 -3.72
N ASN A 132 5.66 -5.44 -3.64
CA ASN A 132 4.43 -5.12 -4.39
C ASN A 132 4.66 -5.19 -5.90
N TYR A 133 5.76 -4.64 -6.42
CA TYR A 133 6.08 -4.71 -7.85
C TYR A 133 6.40 -6.14 -8.32
N ARG A 134 7.04 -6.97 -7.47
CA ARG A 134 7.22 -8.40 -7.77
C ARG A 134 5.88 -9.12 -7.84
N GLY A 135 4.98 -8.88 -6.88
CA GLY A 135 3.62 -9.42 -6.88
C GLY A 135 2.83 -9.02 -8.13
N TRP A 136 2.83 -7.74 -8.47
CA TRP A 136 2.22 -7.22 -9.69
C TRP A 136 2.78 -7.89 -10.95
N ARG A 137 4.10 -7.95 -11.10
CA ARG A 137 4.76 -8.58 -12.26
C ARG A 137 4.33 -10.03 -12.43
N ASN A 138 4.35 -10.81 -11.34
CA ASN A 138 3.98 -12.21 -11.36
C ASN A 138 2.51 -12.40 -11.79
N LEU A 139 1.60 -11.55 -11.29
CA LEU A 139 0.18 -11.60 -11.67
C LEU A 139 -0.05 -11.20 -13.13
N MET A 140 0.66 -10.18 -13.62
CA MET A 140 0.58 -9.75 -15.02
C MET A 140 1.10 -10.83 -15.97
N GLN A 141 2.24 -11.45 -15.65
CA GLN A 141 2.81 -12.56 -16.42
C GLN A 141 1.84 -13.75 -16.46
N ALA A 142 1.34 -14.17 -15.30
CA ALA A 142 0.36 -15.25 -15.22
C ALA A 142 -0.94 -14.91 -15.99
N GLY A 143 -1.36 -13.64 -16.00
CA GLY A 143 -2.49 -13.16 -16.78
C GLY A 143 -2.27 -13.26 -18.28
N GLN A 144 -1.10 -12.84 -18.77
CA GLN A 144 -0.71 -12.96 -20.18
C GLN A 144 -0.65 -14.42 -20.62
N GLU A 145 -0.06 -15.30 -19.81
CA GLU A 145 -0.01 -16.74 -20.08
C GLU A 145 -1.40 -17.37 -20.15
N ARG A 146 -2.32 -16.98 -19.25
CA ARG A 146 -3.72 -17.42 -19.32
C ARG A 146 -4.39 -16.95 -20.61
N ALA A 147 -4.26 -15.67 -20.95
CA ALA A 147 -4.85 -15.10 -22.16
C ALA A 147 -4.32 -15.76 -23.44
N ALA A 148 -3.03 -16.10 -23.50
CA ALA A 148 -2.42 -16.78 -24.64
C ALA A 148 -2.93 -18.22 -24.84
N ARG A 149 -3.53 -18.84 -23.81
CA ARG A 149 -4.13 -20.19 -23.88
C ARG A 149 -5.61 -20.17 -24.29
N ILE A 150 -6.23 -18.99 -24.35
CA ILE A 150 -7.62 -18.84 -24.81
C ILE A 150 -7.61 -18.96 -26.34
N THR A 151 -8.09 -20.08 -26.86
CA THR A 151 -8.36 -20.26 -28.30
C THR A 151 -9.72 -19.65 -28.67
N PRO A 152 -9.93 -19.24 -29.93
CA PRO A 152 -11.21 -18.70 -30.39
C PRO A 152 -12.43 -19.60 -30.07
N GLU A 153 -12.22 -20.92 -30.03
CA GLU A 153 -13.24 -21.94 -29.72
C GLU A 153 -13.68 -21.97 -28.24
N SER A 154 -12.96 -21.28 -27.34
CA SER A 154 -13.27 -21.23 -25.91
C SER A 154 -14.30 -20.17 -25.51
N PHE A 155 -14.72 -19.33 -26.46
CA PHE A 155 -15.91 -18.49 -26.34
C PHE A 155 -17.10 -19.27 -26.92
N ASP A 156 -17.76 -20.09 -26.10
CA ASP A 156 -19.09 -20.62 -26.43
C ASP A 156 -20.05 -19.42 -26.55
N GLU A 157 -20.66 -19.25 -27.72
CA GLU A 157 -21.65 -18.22 -28.05
C GLU A 157 -22.98 -18.43 -27.31
N ARG A 158 -22.92 -18.56 -25.99
CA ARG A 158 -24.10 -18.63 -25.12
C ARG A 158 -23.98 -17.67 -23.94
N GLY A 159 -24.19 -16.38 -24.26
CA GLY A 159 -24.75 -15.37 -23.36
C GLY A 159 -23.75 -14.63 -22.48
#